data_AF-A0A945LXH1-F1
#
_entry.id   AF-A0A945LXH1-F1
#
_cell.length_a   1.000
_cell.length_b   1.000
_cell.length_c   1.000
_cell.angle_alpha   90.00
_cell.angle_beta   90.00
_cell.angle_gamma   90.00
#
_symmetry.space_group_name_H-M   'P 1'
#
loop_
_entity.id
_entity.type
_entity.pdbx_description
1 polymer ?
#
loop_
_entity_poly.entity_id
_entity_poly.type
_entity_poly.pdbx_seq_one_letter_code
_entity_poly.pdbx_strand_id
1 'polypeptide(L)' 'MDITAVNQKISSYYTATAGDYFSLLKPRVMSLVIFTALIGLIVAPGEIHPVIGFTAILCIAIAAGASGCLNMW' A
#
# COMPACT_ATOMS: atom_id res chain seq x y z
N MET A 1 -3.53 34.00 -26.31
CA MET A 1 -3.77 32.83 -25.44
C MET A 1 -2.85 31.73 -25.92
N ASP A 2 -1.86 31.36 -25.11
CA ASP A 2 -0.84 30.36 -25.47
C ASP A 2 -1.37 28.95 -25.13
N ILE A 3 -1.70 28.18 -26.17
CA ILE A 3 -2.31 26.83 -26.04
C ILE A 3 -1.26 25.81 -25.55
N THR A 4 0.02 26.06 -25.80
CA THR A 4 1.16 25.24 -25.38
C THR A 4 1.36 25.22 -23.86
N ALA A 5 1.22 26.38 -23.19
CA ALA A 5 1.31 26.46 -21.73
C ALA A 5 0.21 25.66 -21.00
N VAL A 6 -0.99 25.59 -21.57
CA VAL A 6 -2.12 24.81 -21.01
C VAL A 6 -1.85 23.32 -21.16
N ASN A 7 -1.29 22.89 -22.29
CA ASN A 7 -0.97 21.47 -22.52
C ASN A 7 0.09 20.97 -21.55
N GLN A 8 1.11 21.78 -21.25
CA GLN A 8 2.15 21.44 -20.25
C GLN A 8 1.55 21.29 -18.84
N LYS A 9 0.61 22.16 -18.46
CA LYS A 9 -0.06 22.06 -17.15
C LYS A 9 -0.90 20.79 -17.07
N ILE A 10 -1.63 20.45 -18.14
CA ILE A 10 -2.43 19.21 -18.27
C ILE A 10 -1.54 17.97 -18.13
N SER A 11 -0.41 17.89 -18.84
CA SER A 11 0.55 16.78 -18.73
C SER A 11 1.10 16.59 -17.31
N SER A 12 1.26 17.68 -16.54
CA SER A 12 1.69 17.60 -15.15
C SER A 12 0.65 16.97 -14.21
N TYR A 13 -0.66 17.03 -14.53
CA TYR A 13 -1.71 16.37 -13.75
C TYR A 13 -1.80 14.85 -14.01
N TYR A 14 -1.32 14.38 -15.17
CA TYR A 14 -1.30 12.94 -15.49
C TYR A 14 -0.11 12.19 -14.88
N THR A 15 0.86 12.90 -14.32
CA THR A 15 2.00 12.28 -13.66
C THR A 15 1.60 11.86 -12.24
N ALA A 16 1.06 10.66 -12.11
CA ALA A 16 0.76 10.06 -10.82
C ALA A 16 2.06 9.92 -9.99
N THR A 17 2.11 10.61 -8.86
CA THR A 17 3.27 10.59 -7.97
C THR A 17 3.15 9.46 -6.96
N ALA A 18 4.26 8.98 -6.38
CA ALA A 18 4.24 7.98 -5.30
C ALA A 18 3.30 8.39 -4.14
N GLY A 19 3.21 9.69 -3.85
CA GLY A 19 2.28 10.27 -2.88
C GLY A 19 0.80 10.12 -3.25
N ASP A 20 0.46 10.05 -4.53
CA ASP A 20 -0.89 9.73 -4.99
C ASP A 20 -1.21 8.27 -4.72
N TYR A 21 -0.27 7.34 -4.94
CA TYR A 21 -0.46 5.95 -4.51
C TYR A 21 -0.67 5.84 -3.00
N PHE A 22 0.12 6.55 -2.18
CA PHE A 22 -0.06 6.57 -0.73
C PHE A 22 -1.37 7.21 -0.27
N SER A 23 -1.84 8.26 -0.95
CA SER A 23 -3.12 8.90 -0.64
C SER A 23 -4.30 8.00 -1.02
N LEU A 24 -4.14 7.22 -2.09
CA LEU A 24 -5.11 6.21 -2.53
C LEU A 24 -5.15 5.00 -1.58
N LEU A 25 -3.99 4.51 -1.14
CA LEU A 25 -3.84 3.33 -0.29
C LEU A 25 -4.41 3.46 1.14
N LYS A 26 -4.97 4.62 1.52
CA LYS A 26 -5.56 4.89 2.84
C LYS A 26 -4.64 4.36 3.96
N PRO A 27 -3.52 5.05 4.26
CA PRO A 27 -2.37 4.50 4.99
C PRO A 27 -2.70 3.96 6.39
N ARG A 28 -3.82 4.40 6.96
CA ARG A 28 -4.36 3.86 8.21
C ARG A 28 -4.82 2.40 8.11
N VAL A 29 -5.32 1.95 6.96
CA VAL A 29 -5.78 0.56 6.75
C VAL A 29 -4.60 -0.38 6.61
N MET A 30 -3.56 0.03 5.89
CA MET A 30 -2.36 -0.80 5.68
C MET A 30 -1.60 -1.05 6.98
N SER A 31 -1.44 -0.03 7.84
CA SER A 31 -0.80 -0.20 9.15
C SER A 31 -1.60 -1.10 10.10
N LEU A 32 -2.95 -1.09 10.00
CA LEU A 32 -3.80 -1.96 10.82
C LEU A 32 -3.55 -3.43 10.48
N VAL A 33 -3.45 -3.77 9.21
CA VAL A 33 -3.23 -5.16 8.76
C VAL A 33 -1.83 -5.67 9.16
N ILE A 34 -0.81 -4.83 9.04
CA ILE A 34 0.55 -5.18 9.48
C ILE A 34 0.56 -5.41 10.99
N PHE A 35 -0.15 -4.60 11.76
CA PHE A 35 -0.27 -4.75 13.21
C PHE A 35 -0.99 -6.04 13.61
N THR A 36 -2.11 -6.39 12.96
CA THR A 36 -2.79 -7.67 13.21
C THR A 36 -1.94 -8.87 12.81
N ALA A 37 -1.16 -8.80 11.72
CA ALA A 37 -0.23 -9.87 11.34
C ALA A 37 0.89 -10.03 12.38
N LEU A 38 1.41 -8.94 12.93
CA LEU A 38 2.41 -8.94 14.00
C LEU A 38 1.87 -9.55 15.29
N ILE A 39 0.68 -9.13 15.73
CA ILE A 39 0.02 -9.71 16.90
C ILE A 39 -0.28 -11.19 16.67
N GLY A 40 -0.78 -11.56 15.49
CA GLY A 40 -1.06 -12.95 15.13
C GLY A 40 0.19 -13.83 15.21
N LEU A 41 1.34 -13.31 14.78
CA LEU A 41 2.63 -14.00 14.90
C LEU A 41 3.10 -14.15 16.36
N ILE A 42 2.88 -13.14 17.20
CA ILE A 42 3.23 -13.19 18.64
C ILE A 42 2.32 -14.16 19.41
N VAL A 43 1.03 -14.21 19.06
CA VAL A 43 0.04 -15.06 19.73
C VAL A 43 0.13 -16.52 19.29
N ALA A 44 0.60 -16.79 18.07
CA ALA A 44 0.66 -18.14 17.52
C ALA A 44 1.56 -19.06 18.39
N PRO A 45 0.99 -20.10 19.02
CA PRO A 45 1.76 -21.05 19.81
C PRO A 45 2.41 -22.08 18.89
N GLY A 46 3.74 -22.10 18.86
CA GLY A 46 4.56 -23.04 18.08
C GLY A 46 5.88 -22.40 17.68
N GLU A 47 6.94 -23.20 17.56
CA GLU A 47 8.24 -22.72 17.06
C GLU A 47 8.13 -22.39 15.57
N ILE A 48 7.68 -21.17 15.27
CA ILE A 48 7.61 -20.67 13.89
C ILE A 48 9.01 -20.26 13.48
N HIS A 49 9.52 -20.86 12.41
CA HIS A 49 10.77 -20.42 11.83
C HIS A 49 10.64 -18.94 11.42
N PRO A 50 11.51 -18.04 11.91
CA PRO A 50 11.34 -16.59 11.73
C PRO A 50 11.31 -16.16 10.25
N VAL A 51 11.92 -16.95 9.36
CA VAL A 51 11.87 -16.75 7.90
C VAL A 51 10.45 -16.89 7.36
N ILE A 52 9.67 -17.86 7.87
CA ILE A 52 8.30 -18.14 7.44
C ILE A 52 7.35 -17.08 7.99
N GLY A 53 7.60 -16.64 9.22
CA GLY A 53 6.90 -15.50 9.82
C GLY A 53 7.10 -14.20 9.03
N PHE A 54 8.34 -13.95 8.63
CA PHE A 54 8.70 -12.78 7.82
C PHE A 54 8.04 -12.82 6.43
N THR A 55 8.12 -13.95 5.72
CA THR A 55 7.47 -14.09 4.41
C THR A 55 5.95 -14.03 4.50
N ALA A 56 5.35 -14.54 5.58
CA ALA A 56 3.91 -14.41 5.83
C ALA A 56 3.48 -12.94 6.00
N ILE A 57 4.18 -12.16 6.83
CA ILE A 57 3.91 -10.74 7.02
C ILE A 57 4.10 -9.97 5.70
N LEU A 58 5.13 -10.30 4.93
CA LEU A 58 5.39 -9.68 3.62
C LEU A 58 4.27 -9.96 2.62
N CYS A 59 3.79 -11.20 2.52
CA CYS A 59 2.65 -11.56 1.69
C CYS A 59 1.36 -10.83 2.11
N ILE A 60 1.09 -10.75 3.42
CA ILE A 60 -0.08 -10.06 3.97
C ILE A 60 -0.02 -8.56 3.64
N ALA A 61 1.16 -7.93 3.78
CA ALA A 61 1.36 -6.53 3.46
C ALA A 61 1.11 -6.23 1.97
N ILE A 62 1.58 -7.09 1.07
CA ILE A 62 1.35 -6.95 -0.39
C ILE A 62 -0.14 -7.11 -0.72
N ALA A 63 -0.80 -8.13 -0.17
CA ALA A 63 -2.23 -8.38 -0.40
C ALA A 63 -3.12 -7.22 0.09
N ALA A 64 -2.81 -6.66 1.26
CA ALA A 64 -3.51 -5.50 1.81
C ALA A 64 -3.27 -4.21 1.02
N GLY A 65 -2.07 -4.02 0.46
CA GLY A 65 -1.79 -2.91 -0.44
C GLY A 65 -2.59 -3.02 -1.75
N ALA A 66 -2.60 -4.20 -2.37
CA ALA A 66 -3.30 -4.42 -3.63
C ALA A 66 -4.82 -4.15 -3.54
N SER A 67 -5.47 -4.50 -2.43
CA SER A 67 -6.90 -4.23 -2.23
C SER A 67 -7.22 -2.75 -2.04
N GLY A 68 -6.31 -1.98 -1.42
CA GLY A 68 -6.45 -0.52 -1.26
C GLY A 68 -6.45 0.23 -2.59
N CYS A 69 -5.63 -0.21 -3.55
CA CYS A 69 -5.58 0.35 -4.91
C CYS A 69 -6.85 0.06 -5.72
N LEU A 70 -7.43 -1.14 -5.55
CA LEU A 70 -8.62 -1.58 -6.28
C LEU A 70 -9.92 -0.97 -5.73
N ASN A 71 -9.92 -0.51 -4.48
CA ASN A 71 -11.06 0.14 -3.83
C ASN A 71 -11.21 1.62 -4.25
N MET A 72 -10.63 2.01 -5.38
CA MET A 72 -10.65 3.39 -5.89
C MET A 72 -11.20 3.51 -7.31
N TRP A 73 -12.07 2.56 -7.65
CA TRP A 73 -13.24 2.80 -8.49
C TRP A 73 -14.45 3.03 -7.58
#